data_AF-A0A2P4P4B9-F1
#
_entry.id   AF-A0A2P4P4B9-F1
#
_cell.length_a   1.000
_cell.length_b   1.000
_cell.length_c   1.000
_cell.angle_alpha   90.00
_cell.angle_beta   90.00
_cell.angle_gamma   90.00
#
_symmetry.space_group_name_H-M   'P 1'
#
loop_
_entity.id
_entity.type
_entity.pdbx_description
1 polymer ?
#
loop_
_entity_poly.entity_id
_entity_poly.type
_entity_poly.pdbx_seq_one_letter_code
_entity_poly.pdbx_strand_id
1 'polypeptide(L)'
;MLMEPNCILLGKTSINDSFTVRICDKNNINGIEVLFDQLKISGLKYLIYDEIKKYINNDDYNDLNLWKADIAFGDKLKDLTEEQICKDSEQLVPITHFKKYFPDQDAVDKSLIFVQVPATKLERKRKNTEVETTSEKKRRWAVNSALMRDDRHLFYYSEPEGNDELSSMIWKGEYVALYGARVSGKSTRVQRIRELLKDEGLNCIYVTFEHVTMETSELFWTTLGSALVRDVKPNIDTDDFKFSSVLNINSARDFIGAFGKDNCRNLNVVLFIDEFDKLYEADQAVITSCLETFHGIKNSKYNYAIQSIVAIGTFSILHLKSERTSTSPFNVNEPYQNPNFTFDQVKTLYKAFGDEYNFTIDPEIIKDIYTRTSGYVKIHVKSKSKIHFSYNSVI
;
A
#
# COMPACT_ATOMS: atom_id res chain seq x y z
N MET A 1 -20.91 -24.44 -32.89
CA MET A 1 -20.58 -23.04 -32.58
C MET A 1 -19.38 -23.03 -31.64
N LEU A 2 -18.36 -22.27 -32.02
CA LEU A 2 -17.13 -22.09 -31.25
C LEU A 2 -17.00 -20.58 -31.01
N MET A 3 -16.88 -20.18 -29.76
CA MET A 3 -16.57 -18.79 -29.38
C MET A 3 -15.38 -18.81 -28.41
N GLU A 4 -14.47 -17.85 -28.57
CA GLU A 4 -13.24 -17.75 -27.77
C GLU A 4 -13.12 -16.35 -27.14
N PRO A 5 -13.89 -16.02 -26.10
CA PRO A 5 -13.78 -14.75 -25.40
C PRO A 5 -12.38 -14.45 -24.87
N ASN A 6 -11.96 -13.20 -25.10
CA ASN A 6 -10.72 -12.64 -24.57
C ASN A 6 -10.89 -12.28 -23.10
N CYS A 7 -10.02 -12.82 -22.26
CA CYS A 7 -10.02 -12.63 -20.81
C CYS A 7 -8.69 -12.06 -20.35
N ILE A 8 -8.70 -11.26 -19.28
CA ILE A 8 -7.49 -10.76 -18.64
C ILE A 8 -7.70 -10.72 -17.12
N LEU A 9 -6.68 -11.09 -16.35
CA LEU A 9 -6.72 -10.96 -14.89
C LEU A 9 -6.63 -9.48 -14.50
N LEU A 10 -7.50 -9.06 -13.58
CA LEU A 10 -7.45 -7.70 -13.01
C LEU A 10 -6.06 -7.46 -12.37
N GLY A 11 -5.47 -6.29 -12.64
CA GLY A 11 -4.12 -5.93 -12.21
C GLY A 11 -3.00 -6.23 -13.22
N LYS A 12 -3.32 -6.85 -14.37
CA LYS A 12 -2.42 -6.92 -15.53
C LYS A 12 -2.49 -5.64 -16.36
N THR A 13 -1.33 -5.16 -16.80
CA THR A 13 -1.17 -3.84 -17.45
C THR A 13 -0.85 -3.95 -18.94
N SER A 14 -0.96 -5.14 -19.54
CA SER A 14 -0.69 -5.36 -20.96
C SER A 14 -1.71 -6.32 -21.55
N ILE A 15 -2.23 -5.99 -22.73
CA ILE A 15 -3.11 -6.89 -23.49
C ILE A 15 -2.42 -8.21 -23.86
N ASN A 16 -1.09 -8.25 -23.89
CA ASN A 16 -0.32 -9.47 -24.11
C ASN A 16 -0.42 -10.48 -22.94
N ASP A 17 -0.91 -10.05 -21.77
CA ASP A 17 -1.24 -10.93 -20.65
C ASP A 17 -2.66 -11.52 -20.75
N SER A 18 -3.40 -11.22 -21.83
CA SER A 18 -4.72 -11.81 -22.07
C SER A 18 -4.63 -13.28 -22.47
N PHE A 19 -5.72 -14.01 -22.23
CA PHE A 19 -5.89 -15.41 -22.60
C PHE A 19 -7.30 -15.61 -23.12
N THR A 20 -7.51 -16.63 -23.95
CA THR A 20 -8.83 -16.96 -24.47
C THR A 20 -9.42 -18.15 -23.73
N VAL A 21 -10.75 -18.18 -23.62
CA VAL A 21 -11.47 -19.31 -23.03
C VAL A 21 -12.35 -19.93 -24.09
N ARG A 22 -12.21 -21.23 -24.32
CA ARG A 22 -12.95 -21.92 -25.38
C ARG A 22 -14.36 -22.27 -24.93
N ILE A 23 -15.36 -21.83 -25.69
CA ILE A 23 -16.78 -22.17 -25.52
C ILE A 23 -17.26 -22.92 -26.76
N CYS A 24 -17.71 -24.16 -26.55
CA CYS A 24 -18.18 -25.08 -27.59
C CYS A 24 -19.71 -25.25 -27.56
N ASP A 25 -20.27 -26.01 -28.49
CA ASP A 25 -21.70 -26.40 -28.47
C ASP A 25 -22.09 -27.17 -27.20
N LYS A 26 -21.14 -27.96 -26.67
CA LYS A 26 -21.25 -28.73 -25.44
C LYS A 26 -20.05 -28.39 -24.57
N ASN A 27 -20.31 -27.94 -23.35
CA ASN A 27 -19.28 -27.50 -22.40
C ASN A 27 -19.34 -28.39 -21.16
N ASN A 28 -18.19 -28.88 -20.71
CA ASN A 28 -18.11 -29.62 -19.46
C ASN A 28 -17.90 -28.64 -18.31
N ILE A 29 -18.93 -28.47 -17.48
CA ILE A 29 -18.91 -27.61 -16.29
C ILE A 29 -18.91 -28.52 -15.07
N ASN A 30 -17.74 -28.71 -14.47
CA ASN A 30 -17.53 -29.53 -13.27
C ASN A 30 -18.11 -30.95 -13.38
N GLY A 31 -17.90 -31.61 -14.53
CA GLY A 31 -18.41 -32.95 -14.82
C GLY A 31 -19.82 -32.99 -15.42
N ILE A 32 -20.50 -31.85 -15.56
CA ILE A 32 -21.85 -31.75 -16.12
C ILE A 32 -21.77 -31.17 -17.53
N GLU A 33 -22.37 -31.86 -18.52
CA GLU A 33 -22.48 -31.34 -19.88
C GLU A 33 -23.58 -30.26 -19.95
N VAL A 34 -23.20 -29.06 -20.39
CA VAL A 34 -24.10 -27.92 -20.58
C VAL A 34 -24.05 -27.47 -22.03
N LEU A 35 -25.21 -27.41 -22.68
CA LEU A 35 -25.35 -26.90 -24.05
C LEU A 35 -25.08 -25.40 -24.11
N PHE A 36 -24.53 -24.94 -25.24
CA PHE A 36 -24.21 -23.53 -25.46
C PHE A 36 -25.39 -22.57 -25.17
N ASP A 37 -26.60 -22.91 -25.63
CA ASP A 37 -27.81 -22.11 -25.41
C ASP A 37 -28.22 -22.00 -23.93
N GLN A 38 -27.78 -22.94 -23.11
CA GLN A 38 -28.07 -23.01 -21.69
C GLN A 38 -26.90 -22.53 -20.82
N LEU A 39 -25.78 -22.16 -21.44
CA LEU A 39 -24.59 -21.70 -20.72
C LEU A 39 -24.89 -20.39 -20.00
N LYS A 40 -24.77 -20.40 -18.68
CA LYS A 40 -24.86 -19.21 -17.82
C LYS A 40 -23.47 -18.66 -17.52
N ILE A 41 -23.40 -17.41 -17.08
CA ILE A 41 -22.15 -16.79 -16.64
C ILE A 41 -21.48 -17.58 -15.50
N SER A 42 -22.24 -18.25 -14.63
CA SER A 42 -21.67 -19.19 -13.64
C SER A 42 -20.89 -20.35 -14.27
N GLY A 43 -21.33 -20.84 -15.43
CA GLY A 43 -20.58 -21.83 -16.22
C GLY A 43 -19.35 -21.24 -16.87
N LEU A 44 -19.44 -20.00 -17.37
CA LEU A 44 -18.27 -19.26 -17.87
C LEU A 44 -17.20 -19.07 -16.79
N LYS A 45 -17.60 -18.74 -15.54
CA LYS A 45 -16.67 -18.66 -14.40
C LYS A 45 -15.89 -19.95 -14.20
N TYR A 46 -16.54 -21.11 -14.32
CA TYR A 46 -15.87 -22.41 -14.23
C TYR A 46 -14.86 -22.61 -15.37
N LEU A 47 -15.24 -22.28 -16.62
CA LEU A 47 -14.34 -22.43 -17.77
C LEU A 47 -13.11 -21.53 -17.66
N ILE A 48 -13.30 -20.27 -17.24
CA ILE A 48 -12.19 -19.35 -16.93
C ILE A 48 -11.32 -19.92 -15.81
N TYR A 49 -11.95 -20.40 -14.73
CA TYR A 49 -11.25 -21.01 -13.61
C TYR A 49 -10.41 -22.21 -14.03
N ASP A 50 -10.90 -23.08 -14.90
CA ASP A 50 -10.17 -24.26 -15.36
C ASP A 50 -8.84 -23.90 -16.06
N GLU A 51 -8.81 -22.78 -16.78
CA GLU A 51 -7.62 -22.22 -17.41
C GLU A 51 -6.65 -21.58 -16.41
N ILE A 52 -7.18 -20.84 -15.42
CA ILE A 52 -6.35 -20.05 -14.50
C ILE A 52 -6.04 -20.72 -13.16
N LYS A 53 -6.67 -21.86 -12.81
CA LYS A 53 -6.52 -22.54 -11.51
C LYS A 53 -5.09 -22.93 -11.15
N LYS A 54 -4.20 -23.04 -12.14
CA LYS A 54 -2.76 -23.29 -11.92
C LYS A 54 -2.01 -22.06 -11.43
N TYR A 55 -2.58 -20.87 -11.60
CA TYR A 55 -1.95 -19.57 -11.33
C TYR A 55 -2.62 -18.81 -10.18
N ILE A 56 -3.76 -19.28 -9.66
CA ILE A 56 -4.51 -18.61 -8.59
C ILE A 56 -4.73 -19.56 -7.39
N ASN A 57 -4.60 -19.05 -6.17
CA ASN A 57 -4.94 -19.75 -4.93
C ASN A 57 -6.41 -19.51 -4.56
N ASN A 58 -7.34 -19.92 -5.42
CA ASN A 58 -8.77 -19.88 -5.15
C ASN A 58 -9.36 -21.27 -5.43
N ASP A 59 -10.04 -21.87 -4.46
CA ASP A 59 -10.66 -23.20 -4.63
C ASP A 59 -12.10 -23.11 -5.17
N ASP A 60 -12.74 -21.92 -5.15
CA ASP A 60 -14.12 -21.71 -5.56
C ASP A 60 -14.24 -20.72 -6.74
N TYR A 61 -14.59 -21.24 -7.92
CA TYR A 61 -14.79 -20.44 -9.13
C TYR A 61 -15.97 -19.46 -9.01
N ASN A 62 -16.91 -19.67 -8.08
CA ASN A 62 -18.03 -18.77 -7.89
C ASN A 62 -17.60 -17.40 -7.37
N ASP A 63 -16.46 -17.32 -6.68
CA ASP A 63 -15.94 -16.08 -6.12
C ASP A 63 -15.33 -15.14 -7.17
N LEU A 64 -15.08 -15.62 -8.40
CA LEU A 64 -14.57 -14.79 -9.48
C LEU A 64 -15.60 -13.72 -9.87
N ASN A 65 -15.23 -12.45 -9.86
CA ASN A 65 -16.05 -11.39 -10.45
C ASN A 65 -15.61 -11.16 -11.90
N LEU A 66 -16.57 -11.15 -12.82
CA LEU A 66 -16.31 -10.97 -14.24
C LEU A 66 -16.89 -9.64 -14.69
N TRP A 67 -16.10 -8.84 -15.39
CA TRP A 67 -16.51 -7.54 -15.93
C TRP A 67 -16.24 -7.50 -17.43
N LYS A 68 -17.21 -7.06 -18.21
CA LYS A 68 -17.11 -6.94 -19.67
C LYS A 68 -16.85 -5.48 -20.04
N ALA A 69 -15.81 -5.24 -20.82
CA ALA A 69 -15.49 -3.95 -21.42
C ALA A 69 -15.28 -4.09 -22.93
N ASP A 70 -15.23 -2.97 -23.64
CA ASP A 70 -14.80 -2.93 -25.04
C ASP A 70 -13.31 -3.29 -25.15
N ILE A 71 -12.90 -4.06 -26.17
CA ILE A 71 -11.51 -4.46 -26.38
C ILE A 71 -10.57 -3.27 -26.63
N ALA A 72 -11.08 -2.15 -27.17
CA ALA A 72 -10.32 -0.91 -27.32
C ALA A 72 -9.92 -0.29 -25.96
N PHE A 73 -10.54 -0.73 -24.87
CA PHE A 73 -10.12 -0.40 -23.50
C PHE A 73 -8.77 -1.04 -23.14
N GLY A 74 -8.42 -2.15 -23.80
CA GLY A 74 -7.15 -2.87 -23.63
C GLY A 74 -5.89 -2.03 -23.89
N ASP A 75 -5.97 -1.06 -24.81
CA ASP A 75 -4.84 -0.18 -25.14
C ASP A 75 -4.51 0.82 -24.02
N LYS A 76 -5.50 1.10 -23.15
CA LYS A 76 -5.39 2.06 -22.04
C LYS A 76 -5.01 1.40 -20.71
N LEU A 77 -4.80 0.08 -20.68
CA LEU A 77 -4.53 -0.71 -19.46
C LEU A 77 -3.31 -0.25 -18.65
N LYS A 78 -2.34 0.42 -19.28
CA LYS A 78 -1.13 0.93 -18.59
C LYS A 78 -1.43 2.13 -17.69
N ASP A 79 -2.48 2.89 -18.02
CA ASP A 79 -2.77 4.19 -17.44
C ASP A 79 -3.99 4.15 -16.50
N LEU A 80 -4.65 2.98 -16.38
CA LEU A 80 -5.89 2.79 -15.62
C LEU A 80 -5.67 2.04 -14.31
N THR A 81 -6.38 2.48 -13.27
CA THR A 81 -6.45 1.78 -11.97
C THR A 81 -7.55 0.72 -11.97
N GLU A 82 -7.44 -0.31 -11.13
CA GLU A 82 -8.45 -1.38 -11.00
C GLU A 82 -9.86 -0.83 -10.69
N GLU A 83 -9.95 0.25 -9.91
CA GLU A 83 -11.21 0.93 -9.58
C GLU A 83 -11.86 1.60 -10.81
N GLN A 84 -11.06 2.20 -11.69
CA GLN A 84 -11.54 2.77 -12.95
C GLN A 84 -12.02 1.70 -13.92
N ILE A 85 -11.32 0.55 -13.97
CA ILE A 85 -11.74 -0.60 -14.79
C ILE A 85 -13.13 -1.09 -14.36
N CYS A 86 -13.39 -1.22 -13.05
CA CYS A 86 -14.70 -1.63 -12.54
C CYS A 86 -15.80 -0.58 -12.76
N LYS A 87 -15.47 0.72 -12.89
CA LYS A 87 -16.45 1.78 -13.12
C LYS A 87 -16.92 1.84 -14.58
N ASP A 88 -16.01 1.60 -15.52
CA ASP A 88 -16.26 1.74 -16.96
C ASP A 88 -16.63 0.41 -17.64
N SER A 89 -16.89 -0.65 -16.88
CA SER A 89 -17.21 -1.99 -17.38
C SER A 89 -18.55 -2.51 -16.86
N GLU A 90 -19.18 -3.40 -17.64
CA GLU A 90 -20.45 -4.04 -17.30
C GLU A 90 -20.18 -5.32 -16.49
N GLN A 91 -20.71 -5.40 -15.27
CA GLN A 91 -20.58 -6.62 -14.46
C GLN A 91 -21.41 -7.77 -15.05
N LEU A 92 -20.78 -8.93 -15.25
CA LEU A 92 -21.45 -10.14 -15.74
C LEU A 92 -22.12 -10.89 -14.59
N VAL A 93 -23.45 -10.95 -14.62
CA VAL A 93 -24.25 -11.54 -13.53
C VAL A 93 -24.32 -13.08 -13.68
N PRO A 94 -23.99 -13.89 -12.64
CA PRO A 94 -23.84 -15.34 -12.75
C PRO A 94 -25.05 -16.11 -13.29
N ILE A 95 -26.27 -15.69 -12.91
CA ILE A 95 -27.52 -16.38 -13.29
C ILE A 95 -27.96 -16.11 -14.73
N THR A 96 -27.34 -15.13 -15.38
CA THR A 96 -27.69 -14.70 -16.73
C THR A 96 -27.05 -15.62 -17.78
N HIS A 97 -27.75 -15.84 -18.90
CA HIS A 97 -27.22 -16.61 -20.03
C HIS A 97 -26.08 -15.87 -20.72
N PHE A 98 -25.04 -16.60 -21.11
CA PHE A 98 -23.88 -16.07 -21.83
C PHE A 98 -24.28 -15.27 -23.08
N LYS A 99 -25.23 -15.80 -23.86
CA LYS A 99 -25.78 -15.15 -25.06
C LYS A 99 -26.38 -13.76 -24.85
N LYS A 100 -26.82 -13.43 -23.62
CA LYS A 100 -27.37 -12.09 -23.36
C LYS A 100 -26.27 -11.02 -23.43
N TYR A 101 -25.04 -11.36 -23.02
CA TYR A 101 -23.90 -10.44 -23.09
C TYR A 101 -23.11 -10.59 -24.39
N PHE A 102 -23.12 -11.78 -24.98
CA PHE A 102 -22.37 -12.15 -26.18
C PHE A 102 -23.29 -12.88 -27.19
N PRO A 103 -24.16 -12.16 -27.92
CA PRO A 103 -25.14 -12.77 -28.81
C PRO A 103 -24.51 -13.43 -30.05
N ASP A 104 -23.38 -12.93 -30.52
CA ASP A 104 -22.67 -13.37 -31.72
C ASP A 104 -21.14 -13.23 -31.57
N GLN A 105 -20.39 -13.66 -32.58
CA GLN A 105 -18.93 -13.64 -32.58
C GLN A 105 -18.36 -12.21 -32.57
N ASP A 106 -19.02 -11.25 -33.24
CA ASP A 106 -18.58 -9.85 -33.29
C ASP A 106 -18.62 -9.22 -31.89
N ALA A 107 -19.66 -9.53 -31.10
CA ALA A 107 -19.76 -9.11 -29.70
C ALA A 107 -18.66 -9.73 -28.83
N VAL A 108 -18.21 -10.95 -29.12
CA VAL A 108 -17.09 -11.59 -28.41
C VAL A 108 -15.76 -10.92 -28.77
N ASP A 109 -15.50 -10.72 -30.06
CA ASP A 109 -14.24 -10.17 -30.57
C ASP A 109 -14.02 -8.71 -30.12
N LYS A 110 -15.09 -7.94 -30.00
CA LYS A 110 -15.06 -6.55 -29.50
C LYS A 110 -15.05 -6.42 -27.99
N SER A 111 -15.06 -7.53 -27.26
CA SER A 111 -15.12 -7.52 -25.80
C SER A 111 -13.85 -8.04 -25.16
N LEU A 112 -13.51 -7.45 -24.01
CA LEU A 112 -12.50 -7.94 -23.09
C LEU A 112 -13.15 -8.20 -21.73
N ILE A 113 -12.96 -9.42 -21.21
CA ILE A 113 -13.47 -9.83 -19.89
C ILE A 113 -12.36 -9.67 -18.85
N PHE A 114 -12.56 -8.75 -17.92
CA PHE A 114 -11.74 -8.63 -16.72
C PHE A 114 -12.16 -9.66 -15.68
N VAL A 115 -11.20 -10.48 -15.27
CA VAL A 115 -11.37 -11.51 -14.25
C VAL A 115 -10.78 -10.98 -12.95
N GLN A 116 -11.66 -10.55 -12.04
CA GLN A 116 -11.30 -10.16 -10.70
C GLN A 116 -11.38 -11.37 -9.78
N VAL A 117 -10.22 -11.82 -9.32
CA VAL A 117 -10.12 -12.85 -8.29
C VAL A 117 -10.37 -12.17 -6.93
N PRO A 118 -11.16 -12.75 -6.02
CA PRO A 118 -11.32 -12.19 -4.69
C PRO A 118 -9.94 -12.01 -4.05
N ALA A 119 -9.67 -10.81 -3.52
CA ALA A 119 -8.64 -10.68 -2.50
C ALA A 119 -9.09 -11.62 -1.39
N THR A 120 -8.35 -12.71 -1.19
CA THR A 120 -8.68 -13.74 -0.19
C THR A 120 -9.12 -13.01 1.07
N LYS A 121 -10.41 -13.16 1.42
CA LYS A 121 -10.90 -12.64 2.70
C LYS A 121 -9.91 -13.14 3.74
N LEU A 122 -9.34 -12.19 4.47
CA LEU A 122 -8.52 -12.44 5.64
C LEU A 122 -9.43 -13.04 6.72
N GLU A 123 -9.93 -14.26 6.48
CA GLU A 123 -10.58 -15.09 7.46
C GLU A 123 -9.68 -16.29 7.71
N ARG A 124 -9.12 -16.28 8.92
CA ARG A 124 -8.56 -17.43 9.60
C ARG A 124 -9.53 -18.61 9.52
N LYS A 125 -9.35 -19.52 8.57
CA LYS A 125 -9.76 -20.91 8.70
C LYS A 125 -8.66 -21.82 8.18
N ARG A 126 -7.86 -22.31 9.12
CA ARG A 126 -7.03 -23.52 8.95
C ARG A 126 -7.97 -24.63 8.47
N LYS A 127 -7.66 -25.29 7.35
CA LYS A 127 -8.17 -26.65 7.10
C LYS A 127 -7.51 -27.53 8.17
N ASN A 128 -8.29 -27.99 9.14
CA ASN A 128 -7.89 -29.00 10.11
C ASN A 128 -7.73 -30.34 9.39
N THR A 129 -6.62 -30.53 8.68
CA THR A 129 -6.13 -31.87 8.32
C THR A 129 -4.61 -31.90 8.10
N GLU A 130 -3.88 -31.07 8.84
CA GLU A 130 -2.49 -31.39 9.17
C GLU A 130 -2.42 -31.45 10.69
N VAL A 131 -1.97 -32.59 11.19
CA VAL A 131 -1.57 -32.79 12.57
C VAL A 131 -0.74 -31.58 12.98
N GLU A 132 -1.18 -30.85 14.01
CA GLU A 132 -0.37 -29.84 14.70
C GLU A 132 0.83 -30.58 15.31
N THR A 133 1.83 -30.81 14.48
CA THR A 133 3.20 -30.79 14.94
C THR A 133 3.54 -29.32 15.12
N THR A 134 4.04 -29.00 16.31
CA THR A 134 4.51 -27.68 16.73
C THR A 134 5.63 -27.20 15.81
N SER A 135 5.30 -26.72 14.61
CA SER A 135 6.26 -26.03 13.74
C SER A 135 6.27 -24.56 14.12
N GLU A 136 7.43 -24.05 14.51
CA GLU A 136 7.67 -22.62 14.74
C GLU A 136 7.10 -21.78 13.58
N LYS A 137 6.42 -20.68 13.90
CA LYS A 137 5.88 -19.77 12.87
C LYS A 137 7.05 -19.19 12.06
N LYS A 138 7.22 -19.66 10.83
CA LYS A 138 8.21 -19.12 9.90
C LYS A 138 7.94 -17.64 9.56
N ARG A 139 9.00 -16.85 9.47
CA ARG A 139 9.03 -15.45 9.04
C ARG A 139 8.58 -15.31 7.60
N ARG A 140 8.02 -14.13 7.30
CA ARG A 140 7.35 -13.82 6.03
C ARG A 140 7.94 -12.56 5.41
N TRP A 141 7.65 -12.33 4.13
CA TRP A 141 7.94 -11.06 3.47
C TRP A 141 6.71 -10.15 3.56
N ALA A 142 6.89 -8.87 3.84
CA ALA A 142 5.81 -7.87 3.88
C ALA A 142 5.97 -6.82 2.78
N VAL A 143 4.85 -6.43 2.17
CA VAL A 143 4.81 -5.46 1.04
C VAL A 143 3.91 -4.28 1.33
N ASN A 144 2.79 -4.50 2.03
CA ASN A 144 1.68 -3.54 2.05
C ASN A 144 1.31 -3.07 3.47
N SER A 145 2.26 -3.04 4.39
CA SER A 145 2.01 -2.53 5.73
C SER A 145 3.29 -2.03 6.39
N ALA A 146 3.16 -0.97 7.19
CA ALA A 146 4.19 -0.56 8.11
C ALA A 146 4.42 -1.68 9.13
N LEU A 147 5.68 -2.08 9.34
CA LEU A 147 6.00 -3.10 10.34
C LEU A 147 6.10 -2.45 11.72
N MET A 148 5.21 -2.87 12.62
CA MET A 148 5.23 -2.48 14.03
C MET A 148 6.25 -3.30 14.81
N ARG A 149 6.73 -2.79 15.94
CA ARG A 149 7.72 -3.44 16.83
C ARG A 149 7.40 -4.91 17.07
N ASP A 150 6.16 -5.16 17.50
CA ASP A 150 5.71 -6.48 17.93
C ASP A 150 5.59 -7.46 16.77
N ASP A 151 5.45 -6.97 15.55
CA ASP A 151 5.31 -7.80 14.35
C ASP A 151 6.65 -8.12 13.68
N ARG A 152 7.73 -7.36 13.95
CA ARG A 152 9.01 -7.51 13.22
C ARG A 152 9.58 -8.91 13.25
N HIS A 153 9.42 -9.62 14.37
CA HIS A 153 9.91 -11.00 14.52
C HIS A 153 9.21 -11.99 13.57
N LEU A 154 8.04 -11.63 13.01
CA LEU A 154 7.29 -12.42 12.05
C LEU A 154 7.71 -12.16 10.60
N PHE A 155 8.63 -11.22 10.36
CA PHE A 155 9.02 -10.81 9.01
C PHE A 155 10.53 -10.81 8.79
N TYR A 156 10.96 -10.97 7.54
CA TYR A 156 12.32 -10.66 7.14
C TYR A 156 12.49 -9.14 7.18
N TYR A 157 13.22 -8.67 8.18
CA TYR A 157 13.43 -7.27 8.48
C TYR A 157 14.92 -6.96 8.52
N SER A 158 15.28 -5.80 7.97
CA SER A 158 16.61 -5.23 8.08
C SER A 158 16.48 -3.79 8.54
N GLU A 159 17.33 -3.40 9.48
CA GLU A 159 17.35 -2.08 10.08
C GLU A 159 17.66 -1.03 8.99
N PRO A 160 16.81 -0.01 8.75
CA PRO A 160 17.06 0.99 7.72
C PRO A 160 18.33 1.80 8.00
N GLU A 161 19.15 2.02 6.98
CA GLU A 161 20.30 2.92 7.08
C GLU A 161 19.84 4.40 7.08
N GLY A 162 20.64 5.26 7.72
CA GLY A 162 20.41 6.70 7.78
C GLY A 162 19.47 7.19 8.88
N ASN A 163 19.04 6.31 9.80
CA ASN A 163 18.20 6.71 10.94
C ASN A 163 18.88 7.76 11.84
N ASP A 164 20.21 7.71 11.98
CA ASP A 164 20.97 8.68 12.78
C ASP A 164 20.87 10.10 12.20
N GLU A 165 20.95 10.24 10.88
CA GLU A 165 20.81 11.52 10.19
C GLU A 165 19.40 12.08 10.34
N LEU A 166 18.37 11.26 10.11
CA LEU A 166 16.98 11.68 10.28
C LEU A 166 16.68 12.05 11.74
N SER A 167 17.20 11.30 12.71
CA SER A 167 17.05 11.61 14.14
C SER A 167 17.76 12.93 14.48
N SER A 168 18.94 13.18 13.93
CA SER A 168 19.68 14.44 14.10
C SER A 168 18.90 15.66 13.58
N MET A 169 18.27 15.56 12.40
CA MET A 169 17.40 16.62 11.87
C MET A 169 16.20 16.90 12.80
N ILE A 170 15.58 15.85 13.33
CA ILE A 170 14.46 15.95 14.27
C ILE A 170 14.90 16.58 15.60
N TRP A 171 16.10 16.26 16.10
CA TRP A 171 16.65 16.86 17.32
C TRP A 171 16.98 18.33 17.17
N LYS A 172 17.57 18.74 16.03
CA LYS A 172 17.69 20.16 15.66
C LYS A 172 16.31 20.83 15.49
N GLY A 173 15.29 19.99 15.34
CA GLY A 173 13.89 20.31 15.15
C GLY A 173 13.64 21.10 13.89
N GLU A 174 14.28 20.59 12.84
CA GLU A 174 13.92 20.85 11.47
C GLU A 174 12.55 20.24 11.17
N TYR A 175 11.85 20.81 10.19
CA TYR A 175 10.63 20.22 9.66
C TYR A 175 11.04 19.43 8.42
N VAL A 176 10.92 18.11 8.50
CA VAL A 176 11.54 17.20 7.52
C VAL A 176 10.49 16.73 6.52
N ALA A 177 10.83 16.78 5.24
CA ALA A 177 10.08 16.08 4.20
C ALA A 177 10.74 14.71 3.93
N LEU A 178 10.18 13.65 4.51
CA LEU A 178 10.59 12.26 4.28
C LEU A 178 9.88 11.73 3.03
N TYR A 179 10.60 11.67 1.91
CA TYR A 179 10.03 11.25 0.64
C TYR A 179 10.63 9.95 0.11
N GLY A 180 9.88 9.27 -0.75
CA GLY A 180 10.31 8.04 -1.40
C GLY A 180 9.17 7.42 -2.18
N ALA A 181 9.48 6.51 -3.09
CA ALA A 181 8.45 5.90 -3.91
C ALA A 181 7.45 5.05 -3.08
N ARG A 182 6.28 4.77 -3.65
CA ARG A 182 5.25 3.95 -2.97
C ARG A 182 5.82 2.58 -2.62
N VAL A 183 5.56 2.10 -1.40
CA VAL A 183 6.07 0.81 -0.91
C VAL A 183 7.60 0.80 -0.68
N SER A 184 8.25 1.95 -0.54
CA SER A 184 9.70 2.00 -0.22
C SER A 184 10.04 1.75 1.26
N GLY A 185 9.04 1.44 2.11
CA GLY A 185 9.24 1.20 3.54
C GLY A 185 9.30 2.44 4.43
N LYS A 186 8.88 3.62 3.93
CA LYS A 186 8.87 4.88 4.70
C LYS A 186 8.15 4.75 6.04
N SER A 187 6.90 4.26 6.02
CA SER A 187 6.10 4.11 7.23
C SER A 187 6.75 3.13 8.22
N THR A 188 7.34 2.04 7.73
CA THR A 188 8.14 1.10 8.55
C THR A 188 9.34 1.78 9.21
N ARG A 189 10.10 2.59 8.47
CA ARG A 189 11.22 3.38 9.01
C ARG A 189 10.74 4.34 10.09
N VAL A 190 9.63 5.03 9.86
CA VAL A 190 9.07 5.97 10.83
C VAL A 190 8.68 5.28 12.12
N GLN A 191 8.02 4.11 12.06
CA GLN A 191 7.72 3.35 13.28
C GLN A 191 9.00 2.99 14.05
N ARG A 192 10.10 2.70 13.36
CA ARG A 192 11.39 2.45 14.00
C ARG A 192 11.98 3.70 14.65
N ILE A 193 11.97 4.83 13.95
CA ILE A 193 12.47 6.10 14.48
C ILE A 193 11.65 6.57 15.67
N ARG A 194 10.33 6.39 15.65
CA ARG A 194 9.46 6.69 16.80
C ARG A 194 9.92 5.98 18.08
N GLU A 195 10.34 4.72 17.97
CA GLU A 195 10.88 3.97 19.12
C GLU A 195 12.18 4.60 19.63
N LEU A 196 13.13 4.87 18.72
CA LEU A 196 14.43 5.47 19.07
C LEU A 196 14.26 6.82 19.77
N LEU A 197 13.43 7.71 19.19
CA LEU A 197 13.18 9.04 19.76
C LEU A 197 12.43 8.97 21.10
N LYS A 198 11.53 7.98 21.27
CA LYS A 198 10.83 7.77 22.54
C LYS A 198 11.80 7.35 23.64
N ASP A 199 12.76 6.48 23.33
CA ASP A 199 13.81 6.08 24.27
C ASP A 199 14.72 7.25 24.66
N GLU A 200 14.83 8.28 23.80
CA GLU A 200 15.56 9.53 24.06
C GLU A 200 14.71 10.64 24.72
N GLY A 201 13.46 10.35 25.07
CA GLY A 201 12.58 11.27 25.81
C GLY A 201 11.72 12.21 24.95
N LEU A 202 11.60 11.97 23.64
CA LEU A 202 10.70 12.71 22.76
C LEU A 202 9.32 12.06 22.67
N ASN A 203 8.27 12.88 22.64
CA ASN A 203 6.89 12.43 22.53
C ASN A 203 6.47 12.39 21.06
N CYS A 204 6.39 11.19 20.50
CA CYS A 204 6.12 10.99 19.08
C CYS A 204 4.64 10.72 18.79
N ILE A 205 3.97 11.65 18.12
CA ILE A 205 2.60 11.50 17.63
C ILE A 205 2.64 11.11 16.16
N TYR A 206 1.91 10.06 15.78
CA TYR A 206 1.81 9.60 14.40
C TYR A 206 0.37 9.67 13.90
N VAL A 207 0.18 10.31 12.77
CA VAL A 207 -1.10 10.39 12.07
C VAL A 207 -0.91 10.04 10.61
N THR A 208 -1.95 9.51 9.99
CA THR A 208 -2.01 9.28 8.54
C THR A 208 -3.14 10.10 7.95
N PHE A 209 -2.89 10.76 6.82
CA PHE A 209 -3.92 11.46 6.06
C PHE A 209 -4.85 10.50 5.31
N GLU A 210 -4.63 9.18 5.40
CA GLU A 210 -5.56 8.18 4.88
C GLU A 210 -6.96 8.26 5.48
N HIS A 211 -7.06 8.76 6.71
CA HIS A 211 -8.30 8.85 7.47
C HIS A 211 -8.69 10.30 7.79
N VAL A 212 -8.11 11.27 7.08
CA VAL A 212 -8.37 12.70 7.26
C VAL A 212 -9.14 13.21 6.05
N THR A 213 -10.28 13.87 6.29
CA THR A 213 -11.15 14.39 5.24
C THR A 213 -10.63 15.75 4.77
N MET A 214 -10.45 15.93 3.46
CA MET A 214 -9.83 17.12 2.87
C MET A 214 -10.80 18.05 2.13
N GLU A 215 -12.11 17.89 2.35
CA GLU A 215 -13.17 18.63 1.62
C GLU A 215 -13.25 20.10 2.02
N THR A 216 -13.13 20.41 3.31
CA THR A 216 -13.16 21.77 3.86
C THR A 216 -12.14 21.93 4.96
N SER A 217 -11.75 23.18 5.26
CA SER A 217 -10.78 23.45 6.35
C SER A 217 -11.29 22.95 7.71
N GLU A 218 -12.59 23.12 7.99
CA GLU A 218 -13.21 22.63 9.22
C GLU A 218 -13.16 21.09 9.33
N LEU A 219 -13.56 20.38 8.28
CA LEU A 219 -13.51 18.91 8.26
C LEU A 219 -12.08 18.39 8.36
N PHE A 220 -11.13 19.06 7.69
CA PHE A 220 -9.72 18.75 7.78
C PHE A 220 -9.21 18.82 9.21
N TRP A 221 -9.39 19.96 9.89
CA TRP A 221 -8.89 20.13 11.25
C TRP A 221 -9.60 19.21 12.25
N THR A 222 -10.91 19.01 12.10
CA THR A 222 -11.70 18.12 12.96
C THR A 222 -11.27 16.64 12.85
N THR A 223 -11.06 16.16 11.62
CA THR A 223 -10.64 14.77 11.38
C THR A 223 -9.17 14.55 11.71
N LEU A 224 -8.30 15.53 11.43
CA LEU A 224 -6.91 15.52 11.91
C LEU A 224 -6.83 15.51 13.44
N GLY A 225 -7.61 16.37 14.10
CA GLY A 225 -7.75 16.41 15.56
C GLY A 225 -8.12 15.05 16.15
N SER A 226 -9.14 14.42 15.57
CA SER A 226 -9.57 13.07 15.95
C SER A 226 -8.47 12.02 15.75
N ALA A 227 -7.70 12.10 14.67
CA ALA A 227 -6.58 11.21 14.40
C ALA A 227 -5.44 11.38 15.42
N LEU A 228 -5.11 12.63 15.80
CA LEU A 228 -4.11 12.94 16.82
C LEU A 228 -4.51 12.35 18.18
N VAL A 229 -5.77 12.55 18.60
CA VAL A 229 -6.28 12.03 19.88
C VAL A 229 -6.18 10.51 19.95
N ARG A 230 -6.45 9.82 18.82
CA ARG A 230 -6.39 8.36 18.74
C ARG A 230 -4.99 7.81 18.94
N ASP A 231 -3.95 8.49 18.45
CA ASP A 231 -2.56 8.06 18.67
C ASP A 231 -2.02 8.48 20.04
N VAL A 232 -2.45 9.62 20.58
CA VAL A 232 -2.00 10.11 21.90
C VAL A 232 -2.55 9.27 23.06
N LYS A 233 -3.86 9.02 23.10
CA LYS A 233 -4.53 8.33 24.23
C LYS A 233 -3.86 7.01 24.66
N PRO A 234 -3.42 6.12 23.75
CA PRO A 234 -2.76 4.88 24.15
C PRO A 234 -1.24 5.01 24.38
N ASN A 235 -0.58 6.05 23.88
CA ASN A 235 0.88 6.07 23.74
C ASN A 235 1.62 7.07 24.64
N ILE A 236 0.91 8.00 25.27
CA ILE A 236 1.47 9.06 26.11
C ILE A 236 0.86 9.01 27.51
N ASP A 237 1.71 9.09 28.53
CA ASP A 237 1.29 9.07 29.93
C ASP A 237 0.45 10.32 30.25
N THR A 238 -0.77 10.09 30.74
CA THR A 238 -1.83 11.12 30.80
C THR A 238 -1.60 12.18 31.87
N ASP A 239 -0.64 11.96 32.77
CA ASP A 239 -0.34 12.90 33.86
C ASP A 239 0.57 14.05 33.41
N ASP A 240 1.45 13.82 32.42
CA ASP A 240 2.27 14.88 31.79
C ASP A 240 1.51 15.59 30.65
N PHE A 241 0.56 14.87 30.04
CA PHE A 241 -0.29 15.35 28.95
C PHE A 241 -1.67 15.73 29.53
N LYS A 242 -1.91 17.01 29.86
CA LYS A 242 -3.28 17.61 29.99
C LYS A 242 -4.13 17.54 28.70
N PHE A 243 -3.71 16.71 27.76
CA PHE A 243 -4.11 16.61 26.38
C PHE A 243 -5.28 15.64 26.19
N SER A 244 -5.37 14.58 27.01
CA SER A 244 -6.27 13.44 26.77
C SER A 244 -7.76 13.75 26.99
N SER A 245 -8.08 14.81 27.75
CA SER A 245 -9.45 15.28 27.98
C SER A 245 -9.85 16.54 27.18
N VAL A 246 -8.94 17.16 26.39
CA VAL A 246 -9.11 18.58 25.95
C VAL A 246 -8.84 18.87 24.46
N LEU A 247 -8.32 17.93 23.66
CA LEU A 247 -8.10 18.20 22.23
C LEU A 247 -9.42 18.22 21.43
N ASN A 248 -10.11 19.35 21.46
CA ASN A 248 -11.17 19.66 20.53
C ASN A 248 -10.59 20.52 19.40
N ILE A 249 -9.76 19.91 18.55
CA ILE A 249 -9.16 20.59 17.39
C ILE A 249 -10.18 20.57 16.26
N ASN A 250 -10.89 21.68 16.05
CA ASN A 250 -11.82 21.85 14.92
C ASN A 250 -11.34 22.91 13.92
N SER A 251 -10.23 23.58 14.23
CA SER A 251 -9.65 24.63 13.42
C SER A 251 -8.13 24.73 13.58
N ALA A 252 -7.48 25.44 12.67
CA ALA A 252 -6.06 25.82 12.77
C ALA A 252 -5.73 26.51 14.10
N ARG A 253 -6.65 27.37 14.59
CA ARG A 253 -6.48 28.08 15.86
C ARG A 253 -6.49 27.12 17.03
N ASP A 254 -7.36 26.13 17.01
CA ASP A 254 -7.42 25.11 18.07
C ASP A 254 -6.17 24.24 18.05
N PHE A 255 -5.65 23.91 16.86
CA PHE A 255 -4.37 23.20 16.71
C PHE A 255 -3.20 24.00 17.32
N ILE A 256 -3.11 25.29 16.98
CA ILE A 256 -2.11 26.21 17.55
C ILE A 256 -2.22 26.27 19.08
N GLY A 257 -3.45 26.41 19.60
CA GLY A 257 -3.70 26.45 21.04
C GLY A 257 -3.32 25.13 21.73
N ALA A 258 -3.71 24.00 21.14
CA ALA A 258 -3.43 22.67 21.66
C ALA A 258 -1.94 22.42 21.88
N PHE A 259 -1.10 22.82 20.92
CA PHE A 259 0.35 22.62 20.97
C PHE A 259 1.13 23.81 21.57
N GLY A 260 0.46 24.82 22.12
CA GLY A 260 1.12 25.90 22.84
C GLY A 260 1.82 25.40 24.12
N LYS A 261 3.00 25.94 24.44
CA LYS A 261 3.78 25.51 25.63
C LYS A 261 3.04 25.65 26.95
N ASP A 262 2.12 26.59 27.06
CA ASP A 262 1.30 26.76 28.28
C ASP A 262 0.39 25.55 28.55
N ASN A 263 -0.04 24.87 27.48
CA ASN A 263 -0.88 23.66 27.55
C ASN A 263 -0.07 22.36 27.55
N CYS A 264 1.16 22.40 27.04
CA CYS A 264 2.07 21.27 26.89
C CYS A 264 3.41 21.53 27.57
N ARG A 265 3.40 21.82 28.87
CA ARG A 265 4.63 22.20 29.60
C ARG A 265 5.63 21.04 29.62
N ASN A 266 6.90 21.34 29.32
CA ASN A 266 8.03 20.40 29.32
C ASN A 266 7.95 19.24 28.32
N LEU A 267 7.10 19.35 27.30
CA LEU A 267 6.94 18.31 26.28
C LEU A 267 7.62 18.73 24.98
N ASN A 268 8.50 17.87 24.49
CA ASN A 268 9.05 17.96 23.15
C ASN A 268 8.30 16.97 22.26
N VAL A 269 7.41 17.49 21.42
CA VAL A 269 6.54 16.69 20.55
C VAL A 269 7.14 16.61 19.14
N VAL A 270 7.20 15.40 18.60
CA VAL A 270 7.50 15.15 17.19
C VAL A 270 6.22 14.66 16.51
N LEU A 271 5.78 15.39 15.48
CA LEU A 271 4.59 15.02 14.72
C LEU A 271 4.98 14.35 13.42
N PHE A 272 4.64 13.07 13.26
CA PHE A 272 4.78 12.32 12.03
C PHE A 272 3.45 12.32 11.28
N ILE A 273 3.45 12.78 10.03
CA ILE A 273 2.26 12.85 9.19
C ILE A 273 2.49 11.99 7.95
N ASP A 274 1.89 10.80 7.93
CA ASP A 274 1.94 9.89 6.79
C ASP A 274 0.90 10.20 5.72
N GLU A 275 1.19 9.78 4.50
CA GLU A 275 0.42 10.10 3.29
C GLU A 275 0.20 11.61 3.08
N PHE A 276 1.21 12.41 3.39
CA PHE A 276 1.14 13.86 3.24
C PHE A 276 0.87 14.30 1.79
N ASP A 277 1.20 13.46 0.80
CA ASP A 277 0.87 13.70 -0.60
C ASP A 277 -0.65 13.73 -0.89
N LYS A 278 -1.52 13.23 -0.01
CA LYS A 278 -2.98 13.40 -0.14
C LYS A 278 -3.43 14.85 -0.05
N LEU A 279 -2.62 15.73 0.55
CA LEU A 279 -2.95 17.15 0.62
C LEU A 279 -3.02 17.82 -0.77
N TYR A 280 -2.47 17.18 -1.82
CA TYR A 280 -2.64 17.62 -3.21
C TYR A 280 -4.07 17.49 -3.75
N GLU A 281 -4.87 16.59 -3.18
CA GLU A 281 -6.26 16.36 -3.57
C GLU A 281 -7.21 17.37 -2.91
N ALA A 282 -6.69 18.17 -1.96
CA ALA A 282 -7.45 19.13 -1.19
C ALA A 282 -7.62 20.47 -1.92
N ASP A 283 -8.66 21.23 -1.53
CA ASP A 283 -8.82 22.62 -1.96
C ASP A 283 -7.67 23.51 -1.43
N GLN A 284 -7.33 24.57 -2.17
CA GLN A 284 -6.30 25.54 -1.79
C GLN A 284 -6.52 26.16 -0.41
N ALA A 285 -7.77 26.31 0.03
CA ALA A 285 -8.08 26.77 1.38
C ALA A 285 -7.55 25.81 2.46
N VAL A 286 -7.65 24.50 2.25
CA VAL A 286 -7.14 23.47 3.17
C VAL A 286 -5.61 23.43 3.14
N ILE A 287 -5.03 23.40 1.94
CA ILE A 287 -3.56 23.41 1.74
C ILE A 287 -2.95 24.63 2.44
N THR A 288 -3.50 25.82 2.17
CA THR A 288 -3.04 27.08 2.75
C THR A 288 -3.19 27.06 4.26
N SER A 289 -4.36 26.66 4.77
CA SER A 289 -4.60 26.59 6.22
C SER A 289 -3.59 25.68 6.93
N CYS A 290 -3.33 24.49 6.38
CA CYS A 290 -2.38 23.53 6.93
C CYS A 290 -0.93 24.05 6.90
N LEU A 291 -0.45 24.47 5.73
CA LEU A 291 0.94 24.88 5.53
C LEU A 291 1.27 26.18 6.27
N GLU A 292 0.38 27.17 6.28
CA GLU A 292 0.59 28.42 7.02
C GLU A 292 0.61 28.17 8.53
N THR A 293 -0.22 27.26 9.03
CA THR A 293 -0.22 26.87 10.45
C THR A 293 1.11 26.25 10.85
N PHE A 294 1.61 25.29 10.06
CA PHE A 294 2.90 24.65 10.32
C PHE A 294 4.07 25.63 10.21
N HIS A 295 4.03 26.50 9.20
CA HIS A 295 5.04 27.54 9.01
C HIS A 295 5.06 28.56 10.16
N GLY A 296 3.88 28.97 10.64
CA GLY A 296 3.73 29.86 11.80
C GLY A 296 4.33 29.26 13.07
N ILE A 297 4.06 27.97 13.33
CA ILE A 297 4.63 27.25 14.46
C ILE A 297 6.16 27.17 14.35
N LYS A 298 6.69 26.83 13.16
CA LYS A 298 8.14 26.75 12.91
C LYS A 298 8.84 28.07 13.19
N ASN A 299 8.28 29.19 12.74
CA ASN A 299 8.89 30.52 12.92
C ASN A 299 8.79 31.03 14.36
N SER A 300 7.89 30.47 15.16
CA SER A 300 7.67 30.84 16.57
C SER A 300 7.90 29.65 17.50
N LYS A 301 8.86 28.78 17.17
CA LYS A 301 9.10 27.48 17.82
C LYS A 301 9.20 27.55 19.35
N TYR A 302 9.73 28.64 19.90
CA TYR A 302 9.85 28.82 21.36
C TYR A 302 8.51 28.88 22.10
N ASN A 303 7.39 29.15 21.41
CA ASN A 303 6.05 29.25 22.00
C ASN A 303 5.26 27.93 21.96
N TYR A 304 5.78 26.92 21.25
CA TYR A 304 5.07 25.66 21.02
C TYR A 304 5.86 24.45 21.57
N ALA A 305 5.14 23.38 21.87
CA ALA A 305 5.70 22.09 22.29
C ALA A 305 6.15 21.24 21.10
N ILE A 306 5.75 21.59 19.87
CA ILE A 306 6.21 20.89 18.66
C ILE A 306 7.68 21.20 18.43
N GLN A 307 8.52 20.18 18.62
CA GLN A 307 9.94 20.20 18.33
C GLN A 307 10.20 20.05 16.83
N SER A 308 9.49 19.15 16.17
CA SER A 308 9.67 18.82 14.75
C SER A 308 8.37 18.29 14.13
N ILE A 309 8.18 18.52 12.83
CA ILE A 309 7.15 17.87 12.02
C ILE A 309 7.84 17.12 10.89
N VAL A 310 7.51 15.84 10.73
CA VAL A 310 8.00 14.99 9.64
C VAL A 310 6.82 14.68 8.72
N ALA A 311 6.80 15.32 7.55
CA ALA A 311 5.85 15.00 6.49
C ALA A 311 6.37 13.82 5.68
N ILE A 312 5.57 12.77 5.56
CA ILE A 312 5.95 11.51 4.91
C ILE A 312 5.07 11.33 3.69
N GLY A 313 5.67 11.07 2.54
CA GLY A 313 4.89 10.92 1.31
C GLY A 313 5.71 10.54 0.11
N THR A 314 5.09 10.61 -1.06
CA THR A 314 5.80 10.47 -2.34
C THR A 314 6.62 11.71 -2.68
N PHE A 315 7.39 11.67 -3.76
CA PHE A 315 8.22 12.80 -4.20
C PHE A 315 7.43 14.10 -4.40
N SER A 316 6.11 14.00 -4.66
CA SER A 316 5.24 15.15 -4.85
C SER A 316 5.27 16.11 -3.65
N ILE A 317 5.44 15.64 -2.40
CA ILE A 317 5.38 16.51 -1.21
C ILE A 317 6.40 17.66 -1.25
N LEU A 318 7.50 17.51 -1.99
CA LEU A 318 8.53 18.54 -2.13
C LEU A 318 8.07 19.75 -2.95
N HIS A 319 7.08 19.56 -3.81
CA HIS A 319 6.51 20.60 -4.65
C HIS A 319 5.23 21.21 -4.07
N LEU A 320 4.79 20.73 -2.89
CA LEU A 320 3.53 21.16 -2.30
C LEU A 320 3.70 22.57 -1.72
N LYS A 321 2.94 23.52 -2.25
CA LYS A 321 2.97 24.93 -1.86
C LYS A 321 1.56 25.50 -1.85
N SER A 322 1.35 26.52 -1.01
CA SER A 322 0.16 27.37 -1.07
C SER A 322 0.37 28.44 -2.15
N GLU A 323 -0.72 28.87 -2.78
CA GLU A 323 -0.71 30.03 -3.68
C GLU A 323 -0.31 31.34 -2.99
N ARG A 324 -0.45 31.44 -1.66
CA ARG A 324 -0.17 32.67 -0.88
C ARG A 324 1.25 32.73 -0.32
N THR A 325 1.90 31.59 -0.14
CA THR A 325 3.25 31.50 0.44
C THR A 325 4.17 30.70 -0.46
N SER A 326 5.22 31.34 -0.97
CA SER A 326 6.19 30.71 -1.88
C SER A 326 7.11 29.68 -1.21
N THR A 327 7.16 29.67 0.13
CA THR A 327 8.05 28.84 0.96
C THR A 327 7.30 27.72 1.66
N SER A 328 7.77 26.48 1.48
CA SER A 328 7.27 25.33 2.23
C SER A 328 7.72 25.40 3.70
N PRO A 329 6.89 24.98 4.67
CA PRO A 329 7.34 24.82 6.05
C PRO A 329 8.41 23.74 6.20
N PHE A 330 8.50 22.79 5.26
CA PHE A 330 9.47 21.70 5.29
C PHE A 330 10.79 22.09 4.63
N ASN A 331 11.88 21.45 5.05
CA ASN A 331 13.20 21.62 4.47
C ASN A 331 13.24 21.01 3.05
N VAL A 332 12.73 21.76 2.07
CA VAL A 332 12.70 21.33 0.66
C VAL A 332 14.05 21.44 -0.05
N ASN A 333 15.01 22.16 0.54
CA ASN A 333 16.37 22.27 0.03
C ASN A 333 17.23 21.07 0.46
N GLU A 334 16.96 20.52 1.65
CA GLU A 334 17.60 19.30 2.16
C GLU A 334 16.51 18.29 2.60
N PRO A 335 15.69 17.78 1.66
CA PRO A 335 14.67 16.81 1.98
C PRO A 335 15.30 15.44 2.24
N TYR A 336 14.70 14.66 3.12
CA TYR A 336 15.22 13.34 3.45
C TYR A 336 14.65 12.30 2.49
N GLN A 337 15.46 11.83 1.54
CA GLN A 337 15.10 10.69 0.70
C GLN A 337 15.20 9.42 1.52
N ASN A 338 14.14 8.61 1.57
CA ASN A 338 14.19 7.28 2.16
C ASN A 338 15.12 6.36 1.32
N PRO A 339 16.33 6.00 1.80
CA PRO A 339 17.22 5.14 1.04
C PRO A 339 16.62 3.75 0.81
N ASN A 340 17.00 3.18 -0.33
CA ASN A 340 16.75 1.78 -0.66
C ASN A 340 17.65 0.87 0.19
N PHE A 341 17.38 -0.44 0.18
CA PHE A 341 18.26 -1.38 0.84
C PHE A 341 19.66 -1.37 0.20
N THR A 342 20.70 -1.45 1.02
CA THR A 342 22.06 -1.71 0.56
C THR A 342 22.24 -3.17 0.18
N PHE A 343 23.32 -3.47 -0.55
CA PHE A 343 23.63 -4.84 -0.94
C PHE A 343 23.76 -5.77 0.28
N ASP A 344 24.39 -5.30 1.36
CA ASP A 344 24.58 -6.08 2.58
C ASP A 344 23.25 -6.34 3.32
N GLN A 345 22.32 -5.38 3.30
CA GLN A 345 20.98 -5.58 3.84
C GLN A 345 20.21 -6.62 3.01
N VAL A 346 20.26 -6.53 1.67
CA VAL A 346 19.63 -7.52 0.77
C VAL A 346 20.22 -8.91 1.00
N LYS A 347 21.56 -9.02 1.10
CA LYS A 347 22.26 -10.26 1.40
C LYS A 347 21.84 -10.84 2.75
N THR A 348 21.74 -10.01 3.78
CA THR A 348 21.30 -10.43 5.12
C THR A 348 19.88 -10.99 5.10
N LEU A 349 18.96 -10.32 4.41
CA LEU A 349 17.57 -10.75 4.27
C LEU A 349 17.46 -12.11 3.55
N TYR A 350 18.15 -12.27 2.42
CA TYR A 350 18.13 -13.53 1.66
C TYR A 350 18.86 -14.67 2.36
N LYS A 351 19.94 -14.37 3.11
CA LYS A 351 20.59 -15.37 3.97
C LYS A 351 19.65 -15.85 5.06
N ALA A 352 19.00 -14.93 5.78
CA ALA A 352 18.02 -15.28 6.82
C ALA A 352 16.87 -16.12 6.25
N PHE A 353 16.44 -15.85 5.02
CA PHE A 353 15.44 -16.64 4.31
C PHE A 353 15.96 -18.03 3.92
N GLY A 354 17.17 -18.14 3.38
CA GLY A 354 17.79 -19.44 3.04
C GLY A 354 18.00 -20.32 4.27
N ASP A 355 18.56 -19.75 5.34
CA ASP A 355 18.83 -20.45 6.60
C ASP A 355 17.53 -21.06 7.20
N GLU A 356 16.43 -20.31 7.16
CA GLU A 356 15.13 -20.71 7.74
C GLU A 356 14.39 -21.81 6.94
N TYR A 357 14.72 -21.93 5.66
CA TYR A 357 14.19 -22.98 4.77
C TYR A 357 15.25 -24.02 4.42
N ASN A 358 16.41 -23.98 5.09
CA ASN A 358 17.52 -24.90 4.95
C ASN A 358 18.02 -25.06 3.49
N PHE A 359 18.13 -23.95 2.77
CA PHE A 359 18.76 -23.92 1.45
C PHE A 359 19.72 -22.74 1.30
N THR A 360 20.71 -22.89 0.44
CA THR A 360 21.66 -21.81 0.14
C THR A 360 21.28 -21.13 -1.17
N ILE A 361 21.25 -19.80 -1.16
CA ILE A 361 21.11 -19.00 -2.38
C ILE A 361 22.51 -18.62 -2.83
N ASP A 362 22.81 -18.90 -4.10
CA ASP A 362 24.07 -18.49 -4.71
C ASP A 362 24.28 -16.96 -4.56
N PRO A 363 25.41 -16.50 -4.01
CA PRO A 363 25.73 -15.09 -3.88
C PRO A 363 25.60 -14.30 -5.20
N GLU A 364 25.89 -14.91 -6.35
CA GLU A 364 25.73 -14.24 -7.66
C GLU A 364 24.25 -14.00 -8.01
N ILE A 365 23.32 -14.85 -7.55
CA ILE A 365 21.87 -14.59 -7.68
C ILE A 365 21.47 -13.39 -6.83
N ILE A 366 21.96 -13.30 -5.59
CA ILE A 366 21.66 -12.16 -4.70
C ILE A 366 22.20 -10.85 -5.31
N LYS A 367 23.39 -10.91 -5.90
CA LYS A 367 24.02 -9.79 -6.61
C LYS A 367 23.25 -9.39 -7.87
N ASP A 368 22.79 -10.35 -8.68
CA ASP A 368 21.93 -10.07 -9.84
C ASP A 368 20.59 -9.44 -9.41
N ILE A 369 19.95 -9.96 -8.36
CA ILE A 369 18.74 -9.37 -7.76
C ILE A 369 19.02 -7.93 -7.35
N TYR A 370 20.09 -7.67 -6.61
CA TYR A 370 20.43 -6.31 -6.18
C TYR A 370 20.68 -5.39 -7.38
N THR A 371 21.45 -5.85 -8.37
CA THR A 371 21.78 -5.06 -9.57
C THR A 371 20.53 -4.67 -10.36
N ARG A 372 19.57 -5.60 -10.50
CA ARG A 372 18.30 -5.34 -11.23
C ARG A 372 17.31 -4.49 -10.45
N THR A 373 17.39 -4.47 -9.12
CA THR A 373 16.39 -3.82 -8.25
C THR A 373 16.89 -2.55 -7.60
N SER A 374 18.20 -2.33 -7.55
CA SER A 374 18.87 -1.24 -6.82
C SER A 374 18.36 -1.11 -5.38
N GLY A 375 18.09 -2.25 -4.72
CA GLY A 375 17.60 -2.28 -3.34
C GLY A 375 16.12 -1.92 -3.14
N TYR A 376 15.32 -1.81 -4.22
CA TYR A 376 13.93 -1.37 -4.12
C TYR A 376 13.00 -2.42 -3.47
N VAL A 377 12.43 -2.09 -2.31
CA VAL A 377 11.64 -2.99 -1.45
C VAL A 377 10.53 -3.75 -2.21
N LYS A 378 9.79 -3.06 -3.10
CA LYS A 378 8.65 -3.65 -3.82
C LYS A 378 9.04 -4.83 -4.73
N ILE A 379 10.24 -4.81 -5.33
CA ILE A 379 10.66 -5.86 -6.27
C ILE A 379 11.14 -7.11 -5.51
N HIS A 380 11.75 -6.93 -4.33
CA HIS A 380 12.26 -8.03 -3.50
C HIS A 380 11.15 -9.02 -3.13
N VAL A 381 9.94 -8.54 -2.85
CA VAL A 381 8.84 -9.42 -2.44
C VAL A 381 8.11 -10.10 -3.62
N LYS A 382 8.15 -9.50 -4.82
CA LYS A 382 7.66 -10.15 -6.06
C LYS A 382 8.60 -11.23 -6.61
N SER A 383 9.83 -11.34 -6.10
CA SER A 383 10.80 -12.33 -6.57
C SER A 383 10.42 -13.79 -6.30
N LYS A 384 9.35 -14.06 -5.54
CA LYS A 384 8.89 -15.41 -5.19
C LYS A 384 8.41 -16.28 -6.37
N SER A 385 8.26 -15.74 -7.58
CA SER A 385 7.65 -16.49 -8.71
C SER A 385 8.40 -16.38 -10.05
N LYS A 386 9.65 -15.92 -10.08
CA LYS A 386 10.45 -15.84 -11.33
C LYS A 386 11.87 -16.43 -11.25
N ILE A 387 12.13 -17.32 -10.31
CA ILE A 387 13.34 -18.16 -10.37
C ILE A 387 12.92 -19.50 -11.01
N HIS A 388 12.67 -19.47 -12.32
CA HIS A 388 12.80 -20.67 -13.15
C HIS A 388 14.24 -20.69 -13.65
N PHE A 389 15.08 -21.49 -13.00
CA PHE A 389 16.32 -21.92 -13.61
C PHE A 389 15.96 -22.84 -14.77
N SER A 390 16.06 -22.31 -15.98
CA SER A 390 16.33 -23.11 -17.17
C SER A 390 17.73 -23.68 -17.02
N TYR A 391 17.84 -24.91 -16.53
CA TYR A 391 18.98 -25.78 -16.83
C TYR A 391 18.47 -26.86 -17.78
N ASN A 392 18.47 -26.53 -19.06
CA ASN A 392 18.56 -27.50 -20.15
C ASN A 392 18.98 -26.72 -21.39
N SER A 393 20.29 -26.60 -21.59
CA SER A 393 20.97 -26.43 -22.88
C SER A 393 22.46 -26.20 -22.61
N VAL A 394 23.23 -27.26 -22.35
CA VAL A 394 24.54 -27.56 -22.96
C VAL A 394 24.85 -29.03 -22.63
N ILE A 395 24.71 -29.85 -23.68
CA ILE A 395 24.98 -31.30 -23.85
C ILE A 395 23.98 -32.25 -23.18
#